data_AF-A0A851DNL2-F1
#
_entry.id   AF-A0A851DNL2-F1
#
_cell.length_a   1.000
_cell.length_b   1.000
_cell.length_c   1.000
_cell.angle_alpha   90.00
_cell.angle_beta   90.00
_cell.angle_gamma   90.00
#
_symmetry.space_group_name_H-M   'P 1'
#
loop_
_entity.id
_entity.type
_entity.pdbx_description
1 polymer ?
#
loop_
_entity_poly.entity_id
_entity_poly.type
_entity_poly.pdbx_seq_one_letter_code
_entity_poly.pdbx_strand_id
1 'polypeptide(L)'
;NAPPAPPRAPPRPLGRRRRRSSPVPPNPRPCKETFNVFYHESDADTATALSPPWMENPYVKVDTVAAEHLSRRTTTTTGGGGVTGGVVGRVNRKTLRL
;
A
#
# COMPACT_ATOMS: atom_id res chain seq x y z
N ASN A 1 -22.37 -45.53 -55.75
CA ASN A 1 -22.49 -45.81 -54.29
C ASN A 1 -21.44 -45.01 -53.55
N ALA A 2 -21.79 -43.82 -53.07
CA ALA A 2 -20.94 -43.02 -52.18
C ALA A 2 -21.42 -43.21 -50.73
N PRO A 3 -20.52 -43.28 -49.73
CA PRO A 3 -20.93 -43.47 -48.34
C PRO A 3 -21.61 -42.20 -47.78
N PRO A 4 -22.59 -42.35 -46.86
CA PRO A 4 -23.28 -41.21 -46.26
C PRO A 4 -22.36 -40.40 -45.35
N ALA A 5 -22.48 -39.07 -45.39
CA ALA A 5 -21.72 -38.16 -44.55
C ALA A 5 -22.09 -38.30 -43.05
N PRO A 6 -21.13 -38.15 -42.11
CA PRO A 6 -21.42 -38.23 -40.69
C PRO A 6 -22.25 -37.04 -40.19
N PRO A 7 -23.10 -37.21 -39.17
CA PRO A 7 -23.93 -36.14 -38.64
C PRO A 7 -23.10 -35.05 -37.95
N ARG A 8 -23.46 -33.79 -38.19
CA ARG A 8 -22.83 -32.61 -37.57
C ARG A 8 -23.04 -32.63 -36.05
N ALA A 9 -21.95 -32.52 -35.29
CA ALA A 9 -22.00 -32.38 -33.83
C ALA A 9 -22.69 -31.05 -33.42
N PRO A 10 -23.43 -31.04 -32.29
CA PRO A 10 -24.06 -29.82 -31.80
C PRO A 10 -23.01 -28.80 -31.29
N PRO A 11 -23.29 -27.49 -31.37
CA PRO A 11 -22.39 -26.47 -30.85
C PRO A 11 -22.26 -26.61 -29.33
N ARG A 12 -21.00 -26.71 -28.85
CA ARG A 12 -20.69 -26.71 -27.42
C ARG A 12 -21.22 -25.43 -26.79
N PRO A 13 -21.92 -25.48 -25.64
CA PRO A 13 -22.35 -24.26 -24.98
C PRO A 13 -21.12 -23.45 -24.57
N LEU A 14 -21.08 -22.18 -24.97
CA LEU A 14 -20.08 -21.21 -24.52
C LEU A 14 -20.27 -21.00 -23.02
N GLY A 15 -19.59 -21.83 -22.22
CA GLY A 15 -19.55 -21.70 -20.79
C GLY A 15 -19.20 -20.26 -20.43
N ARG A 16 -20.09 -19.61 -19.67
CA ARG A 16 -19.86 -18.28 -19.10
C ARG A 16 -18.45 -18.27 -18.52
N ARG A 17 -17.59 -17.42 -19.06
CA ARG A 17 -16.28 -17.14 -18.45
C ARG A 17 -16.56 -16.59 -17.05
N ARG A 18 -16.54 -17.45 -16.03
CA ARG A 18 -16.34 -17.01 -14.65
C ARG A 18 -15.10 -16.14 -14.71
N ARG A 19 -15.25 -14.84 -14.44
CA ARG A 19 -14.10 -13.98 -14.16
C ARG A 19 -13.35 -14.70 -13.06
N ARG A 20 -12.19 -15.26 -13.39
CA ARG A 20 -11.23 -15.73 -12.40
C ARG A 20 -10.98 -14.47 -11.56
N SER A 21 -11.45 -14.47 -10.32
CA SER A 21 -10.95 -13.50 -9.34
C SER A 21 -9.44 -13.70 -9.35
N SER A 22 -8.74 -12.70 -9.88
CA SER A 22 -7.28 -12.69 -9.81
C SER A 22 -6.95 -12.64 -8.32
N PRO A 23 -6.16 -13.59 -7.77
CA PRO A 23 -5.68 -13.45 -6.40
C PRO A 23 -4.66 -12.32 -6.44
N VAL A 24 -5.10 -11.10 -6.13
CA VAL A 24 -4.18 -10.04 -5.76
C VAL A 24 -3.39 -10.59 -4.58
N PRO A 25 -2.05 -10.78 -4.68
CA PRO A 25 -1.29 -11.27 -3.56
C PRO A 25 -1.45 -10.26 -2.41
N PRO A 26 -1.68 -10.71 -1.16
CA PRO A 26 -1.70 -9.79 -0.02
C PRO A 26 -0.39 -9.00 -0.03
N ASN A 27 -0.50 -7.67 0.13
CA ASN A 27 0.64 -6.77 0.13
C ASN A 27 1.79 -7.38 0.97
N PRO A 28 2.98 -7.62 0.38
CA PRO A 28 4.08 -8.29 1.07
C PRO A 28 4.67 -7.49 2.23
N ARG A 29 4.22 -6.24 2.42
CA ARG A 29 4.55 -5.45 3.61
C ARG A 29 3.25 -4.98 4.27
N PRO A 30 2.97 -5.39 5.52
CA PRO A 30 1.89 -4.79 6.28
C PRO A 30 2.14 -3.28 6.37
N CYS A 31 1.09 -2.48 6.19
CA CYS A 31 1.17 -1.04 6.36
C CYS A 31 1.80 -0.73 7.72
N LYS A 32 2.86 0.09 7.72
CA LYS A 32 3.52 0.53 8.96
C LYS A 32 3.00 1.92 9.29
N GLU A 33 2.58 2.11 10.53
CA GLU A 33 2.09 3.39 11.05
C GLU A 33 3.12 4.07 11.97
N THR A 34 4.39 3.66 11.83
CA THR A 34 5.54 4.14 12.61
C THR A 34 6.73 4.46 11.70
N PHE A 35 7.56 5.41 12.13
CA PHE A 35 8.82 5.76 11.50
C PHE A 35 9.95 5.85 12.53
N ASN A 36 11.19 5.65 12.11
CA ASN A 36 12.35 5.79 12.98
C ASN A 36 12.95 7.19 12.81
N VAL A 37 13.40 7.81 13.90
CA VAL A 37 14.16 9.06 13.89
C VAL A 37 15.60 8.76 14.30
N PHE A 38 16.55 9.34 13.57
CA PHE A 38 17.98 9.18 13.83
C PHE A 38 18.68 10.55 13.81
N TYR A 39 19.85 10.63 14.45
CA TYR A 39 20.73 11.80 14.42
C TYR A 39 22.18 11.40 14.11
N HIS A 40 22.96 12.34 13.58
CA HIS A 40 24.39 12.20 13.35
C HIS A 40 25.07 13.52 13.72
N GLU A 41 26.06 13.46 14.61
CA GLU A 41 26.85 14.63 14.99
C GLU A 41 28.00 14.84 14.01
N SER A 42 28.19 16.08 13.58
CA SER A 42 29.30 16.49 12.71
C SER A 42 29.83 17.84 13.19
N ASP A 43 31.15 17.99 13.23
CA ASP A 43 31.81 19.25 13.63
C ASP A 43 31.61 20.38 12.60
N ALA A 44 31.23 20.05 11.36
CA ALA A 44 30.95 20.98 10.28
C ALA A 44 29.82 20.47 9.35
N ASP A 45 29.27 21.35 8.52
CA ASP A 45 28.25 21.00 7.51
C ASP A 45 28.88 20.27 6.32
N THR A 46 29.13 18.98 6.50
CA THR A 46 29.77 18.10 5.51
C THR A 46 28.78 17.13 4.86
N ALA A 47 27.47 17.37 5.01
CA ALA A 47 26.44 16.49 4.49
C ALA A 47 26.39 16.58 2.95
N THR A 48 26.30 15.43 2.30
CA THR A 48 26.11 15.31 0.85
C THR A 48 24.98 14.33 0.57
N ALA A 49 24.62 14.14 -0.70
CA ALA A 49 23.58 13.17 -1.07
C ALA A 49 23.91 11.72 -0.66
N LEU A 50 25.19 11.39 -0.42
CA LEU A 50 25.67 10.04 -0.13
C LEU A 50 26.41 9.91 1.21
N SER A 51 26.76 11.01 1.87
CA SER A 51 27.53 11.04 3.12
C SER A 51 26.85 11.94 4.16
N PRO A 52 26.69 11.50 5.43
CA PRO A 52 27.02 10.17 5.95
C PRO A 52 26.16 9.07 5.29
N PRO A 53 26.65 7.82 5.20
CA PRO A 53 25.91 6.75 4.52
C PRO A 53 24.56 6.50 5.18
N TRP A 54 23.53 6.26 4.37
CA TRP A 54 22.13 6.04 4.81
C TRP A 54 21.91 4.67 5.48
N MET A 55 22.63 4.42 6.58
CA MET A 55 22.62 3.20 7.38
C MET A 55 22.64 3.55 8.88
N GLU A 56 22.32 2.59 9.74
CA GLU A 56 22.24 2.78 11.21
C GLU A 56 23.61 3.09 11.87
N ASN A 57 24.71 2.92 11.15
CA ASN A 57 26.02 3.38 11.59
C ASN A 57 26.57 4.25 10.45
N PRO A 58 26.67 5.58 10.59
CA PRO A 58 26.91 6.33 11.83
C PRO A 58 25.70 7.01 12.49
N TYR A 59 24.47 6.79 12.00
CA TYR A 59 23.27 7.44 12.52
C TYR A 59 22.74 6.80 13.81
N VAL A 60 22.79 7.53 14.92
CA VAL A 60 22.26 7.04 16.21
C VAL A 60 20.74 7.15 16.23
N LYS A 61 20.07 6.04 16.56
CA LYS A 61 18.60 5.97 16.63
C LYS A 61 18.07 6.69 17.88
N VAL A 62 17.23 7.70 17.67
CA VAL A 62 16.59 8.49 18.73
C VAL A 62 15.32 7.82 19.25
N ASP A 63 14.38 7.51 18.35
CA ASP A 63 13.09 6.93 18.71
C ASP A 63 12.45 6.21 17.52
N THR A 64 11.49 5.33 17.80
CA THR A 64 10.53 4.80 16.83
C THR A 64 9.18 5.46 17.07
N VAL A 65 8.90 6.52 16.31
CA VAL A 65 7.71 7.36 16.50
C VAL A 65 6.50 6.70 15.84
N ALA A 66 5.46 6.49 16.64
CA ALA A 66 4.13 6.08 16.18
C ALA A 66 3.18 7.28 16.13
N ALA A 67 2.18 7.21 15.25
CA ALA A 67 1.07 8.15 15.27
C ALA A 67 0.12 7.83 16.45
N GLU A 68 -0.25 8.84 17.24
CA GLU A 68 -1.30 8.72 18.25
C GLU A 68 -2.70 8.77 17.61
N HIS A 69 -2.84 9.58 16.56
CA HIS A 69 -4.07 9.80 15.81
C HIS A 69 -3.88 9.31 14.36
N LEU A 70 -4.61 8.27 13.98
CA LEU A 70 -4.65 7.78 12.61
C LEU A 70 -5.76 8.48 11.82
N SER A 71 -5.39 9.02 10.66
CA SER A 71 -6.34 9.58 9.71
C SER A 71 -7.18 8.45 9.11
N ARG A 72 -8.50 8.52 9.31
CA ARG A 72 -9.45 7.56 8.73
C ARG A 72 -10.15 8.20 7.55
N ARG A 73 -10.17 7.47 6.43
CA ARG A 73 -10.99 7.85 5.29
C ARG A 73 -12.43 7.44 5.57
N THR A 74 -13.32 8.41 5.68
CA THR A 74 -14.76 8.17 5.82
C THR A 74 -15.38 8.22 4.44
N THR A 75 -15.92 7.10 3.99
CA THR A 75 -16.77 7.06 2.79
C THR A 75 -18.20 7.27 3.26
N THR A 76 -18.76 8.45 3.06
CA THR A 76 -20.17 8.70 3.36
C THR A 76 -20.96 8.38 2.10
N THR A 77 -21.73 7.29 2.13
CA THR A 77 -22.68 6.96 1.08
C THR A 77 -23.94 7.76 1.32
N THR A 78 -24.09 8.88 0.63
CA THR A 78 -25.36 9.64 0.64
C THR A 78 -26.37 8.82 -0.15
N GLY A 79 -27.61 8.69 0.34
CA GLY A 79 -28.67 7.79 -0.16
C GLY A 79 -29.10 7.93 -1.64
N GLY A 80 -28.39 8.73 -2.45
CA GLY A 80 -28.54 8.88 -3.90
C GLY A 80 -27.36 8.33 -4.73
N GLY A 81 -26.59 7.35 -4.22
CA GLY A 81 -25.56 6.65 -5.00
C GLY A 81 -24.21 7.37 -5.18
N GLY A 82 -24.05 8.54 -4.58
CA GLY A 82 -22.77 9.26 -4.55
C GLY A 82 -21.92 8.86 -3.33
N VAL A 83 -20.70 8.37 -3.56
CA VAL A 83 -19.70 8.20 -2.51
C VAL A 83 -18.91 9.49 -2.39
N THR A 84 -19.18 10.29 -1.36
CA THR A 84 -18.34 11.44 -1.02
C THR A 84 -17.34 10.99 0.06
N GLY A 85 -16.07 10.90 -0.31
CA GLY A 85 -15.00 10.48 0.61
C GLY A 85 -14.38 11.67 1.33
N GLY A 86 -14.51 11.72 2.65
CA GLY A 86 -13.76 12.63 3.52
C GLY A 86 -12.55 11.94 4.15
N VAL A 87 -11.54 12.71 4.54
CA VAL A 87 -10.47 12.22 5.44
C VAL A 87 -10.65 12.95 6.76
N VAL A 88 -10.85 12.18 7.83
CA VAL A 88 -10.95 12.71 9.19
C VAL A 88 -9.69 12.27 9.93
N GLY A 89 -8.92 13.23 10.45
CA GLY A 89 -7.69 12.96 11.18
C GLY A 89 -7.27 14.16 12.01
N ARG A 90 -6.36 13.92 12.96
CA ARG A 90 -5.71 14.97 13.75
C ARG A 90 -4.21 14.94 13.48
N VAL A 91 -3.56 16.08 13.63
CA VAL A 91 -2.11 16.17 13.52
C VAL A 91 -1.47 15.51 14.74
N ASN A 92 -0.41 14.73 14.51
CA ASN A 92 0.41 14.13 15.57
C ASN A 92 1.58 15.05 15.91
N ARG A 93 1.94 15.12 17.20
CA ARG A 93 3.09 15.90 17.68
C ARG A 93 3.93 15.06 18.64
N LYS A 94 5.22 14.94 18.36
CA LYS A 94 6.20 14.24 19.20
C LYS A 94 7.41 15.15 19.41
N THR A 95 7.73 15.46 20.66
CA THR A 95 8.93 16.20 21.03
C THR A 95 10.01 15.21 21.43
N LEU A 96 11.17 15.28 20.78
CA LEU A 96 12.34 14.45 21.07
C LEU A 96 13.42 15.32 21.71
N ARG A 97 14.15 14.75 22.66
CA ARG A 97 15.35 15.35 23.24
C ARG A 97 16.54 14.54 22.73
N LEU A 98 17.53 15.25 22.20
CA LEU A 98 18.78 14.73 21.66
C LEU A 98 19.86 14.96 22.70
#